data_AF-A0A1Z8A9R0-F1
#
_entry.id   AF-A0A1Z8A9R0-F1
#
_cell.length_a   1.000
_cell.length_b   1.000
_cell.length_c   1.000
_cell.angle_alpha   90.00
_cell.angle_beta   90.00
_cell.angle_gamma   90.00
#
_symmetry.space_group_name_H-M   'P 1'
#
loop_
_entity.id
_entity.type
_entity.pdbx_description
1 polymer ?
#
loop_
_entity_poly.entity_id
_entity_poly.type
_entity_poly.pdbx_seq_one_letter_code
_entity_poly.pdbx_strand_id
1 'polypeptide(L)'
;MLTTISSVYAGESWHTSKIEKIYPLSTGDFVIIFTNPAEGCLHPNGYHYVTINESGVTAEGIRNMLSVALTAGTTGKEITANFENTSATCPINRLIVTF
;
A
#
# COMPACT_ATOMS: atom_id res chain seq x y z
N MET A 1 -28.93 -2.90 28.81
CA MET A 1 -27.93 -2.35 27.87
C MET A 1 -27.40 -3.50 27.05
N LEU A 2 -27.70 -3.54 25.76
CA LEU A 2 -27.13 -4.53 24.82
C LEU A 2 -25.82 -3.92 24.29
N THR A 3 -24.67 -4.48 24.66
CA THR A 3 -23.37 -4.05 24.15
C THR A 3 -23.16 -4.70 22.78
N THR A 4 -23.29 -3.93 21.70
CA THR A 4 -22.95 -4.40 20.35
C THR A 4 -21.43 -4.48 20.24
N ILE A 5 -20.90 -5.70 20.08
CA ILE A 5 -19.49 -5.93 19.79
C ILE A 5 -19.29 -5.61 18.31
N SER A 6 -18.78 -4.42 18.00
CA SER A 6 -18.37 -4.08 16.64
C SER A 6 -17.05 -4.77 16.33
N SER A 7 -17.10 -5.82 15.53
CA SER A 7 -15.89 -6.39 14.89
C SER A 7 -15.37 -5.37 13.88
N VAL A 8 -14.29 -4.66 14.22
CA VAL A 8 -13.53 -3.89 13.22
C VAL A 8 -12.82 -4.92 12.34
N TYR A 9 -13.44 -5.26 11.21
CA TYR A 9 -12.72 -5.96 10.15
C TYR A 9 -11.80 -4.92 9.51
N ALA A 10 -10.48 -5.09 9.68
CA ALA A 10 -9.52 -4.40 8.82
C ALA A 10 -9.86 -4.78 7.38
N GLY A 11 -10.29 -3.80 6.58
CA GLY A 11 -10.72 -4.06 5.22
C GLY A 11 -9.51 -4.18 4.32
N GLU A 12 -9.02 -5.39 4.07
CA GLU A 12 -8.01 -5.60 3.02
C GLU A 12 -8.66 -5.41 1.64
N SER A 13 -8.07 -4.57 0.80
CA SER A 13 -8.47 -4.36 -0.59
C SER A 13 -7.30 -4.64 -1.53
N TRP A 14 -7.60 -5.15 -2.72
CA TRP A 14 -6.61 -5.39 -3.77
C TRP A 14 -6.82 -4.39 -4.90
N HIS A 15 -5.73 -3.75 -5.34
CA HIS A 15 -5.76 -2.79 -6.44
C HIS A 15 -4.64 -3.06 -7.42
N THR A 16 -4.94 -2.99 -8.72
CA THR A 16 -3.97 -3.18 -9.80
C THR A 16 -3.86 -1.90 -10.62
N SER A 17 -2.65 -1.34 -10.69
CA SER A 17 -2.37 -0.14 -11.49
C SER A 17 -0.88 0.01 -11.75
N LYS A 18 -0.54 0.84 -12.72
CA LYS A 18 0.81 1.42 -12.84
C LYS A 18 1.10 2.36 -11.67
N ILE A 19 2.39 2.48 -11.36
CA ILE A 19 2.91 3.43 -10.38
C ILE A 19 3.14 4.77 -11.07
N GLU A 20 2.51 5.82 -10.56
CA GLU A 20 2.78 7.20 -10.96
C GLU A 20 4.03 7.74 -10.25
N LYS A 21 4.13 7.47 -8.93
CA LYS A 21 5.21 7.98 -8.10
C LYS A 21 5.55 7.02 -6.97
N ILE A 22 6.85 6.93 -6.69
CA ILE A 22 7.38 6.37 -5.44
C ILE A 22 7.99 7.54 -4.68
N TYR A 23 7.53 7.77 -3.46
CA TYR A 23 7.99 8.87 -2.61
C TYR A 23 8.61 8.33 -1.31
N PRO A 24 9.94 8.15 -1.28
CA PRO A 24 10.65 7.76 -0.06
C PRO A 24 10.60 8.85 1.01
N LEU A 25 10.46 8.44 2.27
CA LEU A 25 10.44 9.31 3.44
C LEU A 25 11.76 9.20 4.21
N SER A 26 12.04 10.17 5.09
CA SER A 26 13.29 10.23 5.87
C SER A 26 13.45 9.07 6.87
N THR A 27 12.37 8.34 7.17
CA THR A 27 12.35 7.20 8.10
C THR A 27 12.76 5.88 7.45
N GLY A 28 12.90 5.86 6.11
CA GLY A 28 13.08 4.63 5.34
C GLY A 28 11.75 4.02 4.87
N ASP A 29 10.62 4.57 5.31
CA ASP A 29 9.31 4.26 4.76
C ASP A 29 9.14 4.88 3.36
N PHE A 30 8.15 4.42 2.60
CA PHE A 30 7.86 5.03 1.31
C PHE A 30 6.38 5.00 0.97
N VAL A 31 5.98 5.92 0.09
CA VAL A 31 4.61 6.05 -0.40
C VAL A 31 4.56 5.64 -1.87
N ILE A 32 3.53 4.90 -2.25
CA ILE A 32 3.16 4.64 -3.65
C ILE A 32 1.93 5.48 -4.00
N ILE A 33 1.99 6.11 -5.17
CA ILE A 33 0.85 6.77 -5.81
C ILE A 33 0.60 6.05 -7.14
N PHE A 34 -0.64 5.63 -7.35
CA PHE A 34 -1.06 4.91 -8.56
C PHE A 34 -1.59 5.87 -9.62
N THR A 35 -1.30 5.58 -10.89
CA THR A 35 -1.85 6.36 -12.02
C THR A 35 -3.37 6.32 -12.04
N ASN A 36 -3.96 5.14 -11.78
CA ASN A 36 -5.38 5.02 -11.50
C ASN A 36 -5.58 4.92 -9.98
N PRO A 37 -6.28 5.87 -9.33
CA PRO A 37 -6.51 5.83 -7.89
C PRO A 37 -7.15 4.52 -7.43
N ALA A 38 -6.73 4.00 -6.27
CA ALA A 38 -7.33 2.82 -5.68
C ALA A 38 -8.66 3.16 -5.01
N GLU A 39 -9.72 2.45 -5.38
CA GLU A 39 -11.01 2.58 -4.70
C GLU A 39 -10.90 2.14 -3.24
N GLY A 40 -11.46 2.94 -2.33
CA GLY A 40 -11.46 2.64 -0.90
C GLY A 40 -10.24 3.16 -0.14
N CYS A 41 -9.20 3.69 -0.78
CA CYS A 41 -8.18 4.44 -0.05
C CYS A 41 -8.69 5.85 0.28
N LEU A 42 -8.81 6.17 1.57
CA LEU A 42 -9.39 7.44 2.05
C LEU A 42 -8.38 8.60 2.12
N HIS A 43 -7.09 8.35 1.84
CA HIS A 43 -6.08 9.40 1.89
C HIS A 43 -6.35 10.46 0.80
N PRO A 44 -6.41 11.77 1.12
CA PRO A 44 -6.82 12.81 0.17
C PRO A 44 -5.92 12.92 -1.08
N ASN A 45 -4.65 12.55 -0.94
CA ASN A 45 -3.68 12.53 -2.04
C ASN A 45 -3.52 11.15 -2.71
N GLY A 46 -4.35 10.15 -2.37
CA GLY A 46 -4.23 8.78 -2.88
C GLY A 46 -2.94 8.06 -2.43
N TYR A 47 -2.37 8.48 -1.30
CA TYR A 47 -1.12 7.94 -0.79
C TYR A 47 -1.35 6.57 -0.18
N HIS A 48 -0.55 5.61 -0.60
CA HIS A 48 -0.50 4.29 -0.01
C HIS A 48 0.85 4.10 0.64
N TYR A 49 0.86 3.97 1.96
CA TYR A 49 2.08 3.91 2.74
C TYR A 49 2.59 2.47 2.81
N VAL A 50 3.90 2.29 2.67
CA VAL A 50 4.60 1.07 3.04
C VAL A 50 5.48 1.45 4.23
N THR A 51 5.07 1.02 5.42
CA THR A 51 5.68 1.44 6.69
C THR A 51 6.20 0.23 7.46
N ILE A 52 7.38 0.34 8.04
CA ILE A 52 7.90 -0.71 8.93
C ILE A 52 7.01 -0.90 10.16
N ASN A 53 6.76 -2.16 10.56
CA ASN A 53 5.90 -2.58 11.66
C ASN A 53 4.40 -2.26 11.50
N GLU A 54 3.98 -1.70 10.37
CA GLU A 54 2.57 -1.53 10.01
C GLU A 54 2.13 -2.73 9.15
N SER A 55 0.95 -3.28 9.43
CA SER A 55 0.36 -4.40 8.67
C SER A 55 1.27 -5.62 8.49
N GLY A 56 2.18 -5.87 9.44
CA GLY A 56 3.12 -7.00 9.43
C GLY A 56 4.36 -6.81 8.55
N VAL A 57 4.56 -5.63 7.98
CA VAL A 57 5.75 -5.32 7.15
C VAL A 57 6.99 -5.24 8.04
N THR A 58 8.02 -6.03 7.72
CA THR A 58 9.32 -6.00 8.40
C THR A 58 10.32 -5.09 7.70
N ALA A 59 11.47 -4.82 8.33
CA ALA A 59 12.57 -4.10 7.70
C ALA A 59 13.05 -4.76 6.39
N GLU A 60 13.01 -6.09 6.31
CA GLU A 60 13.32 -6.81 5.08
C GLU A 60 12.18 -6.71 4.07
N GLY A 61 10.94 -6.88 4.53
CA GLY A 61 9.74 -6.76 3.70
C GLY A 61 9.68 -5.42 2.97
N ILE A 62 9.91 -4.31 3.67
CA ILE A 62 9.88 -2.98 3.06
C ILE A 62 10.93 -2.80 1.96
N ARG A 63 12.15 -3.35 2.12
CA ARG A 63 13.20 -3.29 1.09
C ARG A 63 12.86 -4.13 -0.14
N ASN A 64 12.26 -5.31 0.08
CA ASN A 64 11.79 -6.17 -1.01
C ASN A 64 10.64 -5.50 -1.78
N MET A 65 9.69 -4.89 -1.06
CA MET A 65 8.57 -4.15 -1.64
C MET A 65 9.05 -2.93 -2.43
N LEU A 66 10.04 -2.18 -1.93
CA LEU A 66 10.64 -1.08 -2.67
C LEU A 66 11.31 -1.57 -3.97
N SER A 67 12.03 -2.69 -3.92
CA SER A 67 12.66 -3.29 -5.11
C SER A 67 11.62 -3.69 -6.17
N VAL A 68 10.49 -4.28 -5.75
CA VAL A 68 9.35 -4.59 -6.63
C VAL A 68 8.78 -3.32 -7.25
N ALA A 69 8.51 -2.30 -6.42
CA ALA A 69 7.95 -1.02 -6.88
C ALA A 69 8.88 -0.32 -7.88
N LEU A 70 10.18 -0.24 -7.60
CA LEU A 70 11.17 0.34 -8.52
C LEU A 70 11.28 -0.44 -9.82
N THR A 71 11.26 -1.78 -9.77
CA THR A 71 11.29 -2.63 -10.96
C THR A 71 10.06 -2.35 -11.83
N ALA A 72 8.86 -2.35 -11.24
CA ALA A 72 7.64 -2.08 -12.00
C ALA A 72 7.59 -0.64 -12.55
N GLY A 73 7.96 0.35 -11.74
CA GLY A 73 7.98 1.76 -12.15
C GLY A 73 8.97 2.04 -13.29
N THR A 74 10.17 1.46 -13.26
CA THR A 74 11.17 1.65 -14.33
C THR A 74 10.84 0.88 -15.61
N THR A 75 10.12 -0.24 -15.50
CA THR A 75 9.70 -1.05 -16.66
C THR A 75 8.31 -0.69 -17.20
N GLY A 76 7.61 0.25 -16.56
CA GLY A 76 6.24 0.64 -16.91
C GLY A 76 5.20 -0.47 -16.72
N LYS A 77 5.53 -1.48 -15.89
CA LYS A 77 4.64 -2.61 -15.56
C LYS A 77 3.66 -2.23 -14.45
N GLU A 78 2.52 -2.90 -14.45
CA GLU A 78 1.54 -2.78 -13.38
C GLU A 78 1.99 -3.54 -12.14
N ILE A 79 1.56 -3.05 -10.98
CA ILE A 79 1.62 -3.81 -9.73
C ILE A 79 0.21 -4.06 -9.22
N THR A 80 0.07 -5.16 -8.50
CA THR A 80 -1.10 -5.45 -7.68
C THR A 80 -0.72 -5.27 -6.20
N ALA A 81 -1.36 -4.33 -5.53
CA ALA A 81 -1.12 -4.00 -4.13
C ALA A 81 -2.28 -4.44 -3.25
N ASN A 82 -1.96 -5.04 -2.10
CA ASN A 82 -2.92 -5.25 -1.02
C ASN A 82 -2.75 -4.14 0.01
N PHE A 83 -3.83 -3.46 0.36
CA PHE A 83 -3.80 -2.38 1.34
C PHE A 83 -5.01 -2.41 2.27
N GLU A 84 -4.87 -1.81 3.46
CA GLU A 84 -5.98 -1.62 4.38
C GLU A 84 -6.80 -0.38 4.00
N ASN A 85 -8.02 -0.58 3.51
CA ASN A 85 -8.91 0.46 3.01
C ASN A 85 -9.68 1.21 4.12
N THR A 86 -9.61 0.74 5.36
CA THR A 86 -10.21 1.40 6.53
C THR A 86 -9.28 2.41 7.19
N SER A 87 -7.98 2.39 6.86
CA SER A 87 -6.99 3.31 7.41
C SER A 87 -6.85 4.57 6.57
N ALA A 88 -6.65 5.71 7.22
CA ALA A 88 -6.35 6.98 6.56
C ALA A 88 -4.99 6.98 5.82
N THR A 89 -4.09 6.06 6.18
CA THR A 89 -2.76 5.89 5.55
C THR A 89 -2.74 4.84 4.45
N CYS A 90 -3.83 4.10 4.23
CA CYS A 90 -3.93 3.05 3.23
C CYS A 90 -2.68 2.13 3.18
N PRO A 91 -2.28 1.52 4.32
CA PRO A 91 -1.01 0.82 4.43
C PRO A 91 -1.01 -0.43 3.56
N ILE A 92 0.03 -0.59 2.75
CA ILE A 92 0.27 -1.74 1.89
C ILE A 92 1.10 -2.76 2.66
N ASN A 93 0.69 -4.02 2.63
CA ASN A 93 1.46 -5.15 3.19
C ASN A 93 1.91 -6.17 2.15
N ARG A 94 1.39 -6.12 0.91
CA ARG A 94 1.76 -7.04 -0.19
C ARG A 94 1.84 -6.29 -1.52
N LEU A 95 2.89 -6.58 -2.28
CA LEU A 95 3.08 -6.09 -3.65
C LEU A 95 3.40 -7.24 -4.59
N ILE A 96 2.76 -7.25 -5.75
CA ILE A 96 2.95 -8.23 -6.81
C ILE A 96 3.28 -7.46 -8.08
N VAL A 97 4.30 -7.88 -8.82
CA VAL A 97 4.59 -7.42 -10.19
C VAL A 97 4.41 -8.59 -11.15
N THR A 98 3.80 -8.35 -12.31
CA THR A 98 3.61 -9.35 -13.37
C THR A 98 4.45 -8.97 -14.59
N PHE A 99 5.21 -9.93 -15.13
CA PHE A 99 6.15 -9.72 -16.23
C PHE A 99 5.59 -10.16 -17.57
#